data_AF-A0A350G1B9-F1
#
_entry.id   AF-A0A350G1B9-F1
#
_cell.length_a   1.000
_cell.length_b   1.000
_cell.length_c   1.000
_cell.angle_alpha   90.00
_cell.angle_beta   90.00
_cell.angle_gamma   90.00
#
_symmetry.space_group_name_H-M   'P 1'
#
loop_
_entity.id
_entity.type
_entity.pdbx_description
1 polymer ?
#
loop_
_entity_poly.entity_id
_entity_poly.type
_entity_poly.pdbx_seq_one_letter_code
_entity_poly.pdbx_strand_id
1 'polypeptide(L)'
;MKDTIKTLHPQKKQGVNISREKYEIIRKAIMSTLRQHKEMPFMKLSHAVEKEVRGKFDGSVMWYVTTVKLDLEARGDVKRVPNSRPQLVKLGK
;
A
#
# COMPACT_ATOMS: atom_id res chain seq x y z
N MET A 1 16.49 -13.15 -14.87
CA MET A 1 15.15 -12.56 -15.13
C MET A 1 14.84 -11.57 -14.01
N LYS A 2 14.34 -10.37 -14.31
CA LYS A 2 13.93 -9.42 -13.26
C LYS A 2 12.54 -9.82 -12.79
N ASP A 3 12.43 -10.36 -11.57
CA ASP A 3 11.14 -10.73 -10.99
C ASP A 3 10.33 -9.46 -10.67
N THR A 4 9.25 -9.27 -11.43
CA THR A 4 8.42 -8.08 -11.36
C THR A 4 6.94 -8.47 -11.29
N ILE A 5 6.16 -7.57 -10.72
CA ILE A 5 4.70 -7.69 -10.62
C ILE A 5 4.06 -6.49 -11.31
N LYS A 6 3.02 -6.76 -12.12
CA LYS A 6 2.14 -5.73 -12.68
C LYS A 6 1.04 -5.43 -11.68
N THR A 7 1.00 -4.20 -11.20
CA THR A 7 -0.03 -3.74 -10.28
C THR A 7 -1.37 -3.48 -10.99
N LEU A 8 -2.44 -3.45 -10.22
CA LEU A 8 -3.79 -3.08 -10.63
C LEU A 8 -4.16 -1.71 -10.05
N HIS A 9 -5.14 -1.06 -10.66
CA HIS A 9 -5.70 0.19 -10.15
C HIS A 9 -7.22 0.05 -10.01
N PRO A 10 -7.84 0.51 -8.90
CA PRO A 10 -9.25 0.26 -8.61
C PRO A 10 -10.18 0.92 -9.64
N GLN A 11 -9.73 2.01 -10.26
CA GLN A 11 -10.42 2.69 -11.37
C GLN A 11 -10.11 2.09 -12.76
N LYS A 12 -9.64 0.84 -12.86
CA LYS A 12 -9.24 0.16 -14.11
C LYS A 12 -8.20 0.92 -14.96
N LYS A 13 -7.42 1.81 -14.33
CA LYS A 13 -6.27 2.46 -14.97
C LYS A 13 -5.12 1.46 -15.15
N GLN A 14 -4.21 1.76 -16.07
CA GLN A 14 -3.01 0.97 -16.24
C GLN A 14 -2.14 1.04 -14.98
N GLY A 15 -1.86 -0.12 -14.36
CA GLY A 15 -0.91 -0.20 -13.27
C GLY A 15 0.54 -0.22 -13.77
N VAL A 16 1.46 -0.14 -12.81
CA VAL A 16 2.90 -0.08 -13.05
C VAL A 16 3.56 -1.42 -12.76
N ASN A 17 4.64 -1.71 -13.47
CA ASN A 17 5.51 -2.85 -13.19
C ASN A 17 6.54 -2.45 -12.15
N ILE A 18 6.63 -3.22 -11.07
CA ILE A 18 7.58 -3.00 -9.97
C ILE A 18 8.29 -4.29 -9.61
N SER A 19 9.48 -4.19 -9.01
CA SER A 19 10.17 -5.36 -8.46
C SER A 19 9.26 -6.07 -7.45
N ARG A 20 9.16 -7.41 -7.56
CA ARG A 20 8.36 -8.21 -6.63
C ARG A 20 8.84 -8.04 -5.20
N GLU A 21 10.15 -7.97 -5.00
CA GLU A 21 10.76 -7.76 -3.68
C GLU A 21 10.28 -6.44 -3.05
N LYS A 22 10.40 -5.32 -3.77
CA LYS A 22 9.96 -4.00 -3.29
C LYS A 22 8.46 -3.96 -3.03
N TYR A 23 7.67 -4.62 -3.89
CA TYR A 23 6.23 -4.77 -3.67
C TYR A 23 5.92 -5.50 -2.36
N GLU A 24 6.54 -6.67 -2.13
CA GLU A 24 6.26 -7.48 -0.94
C GLU A 24 6.69 -6.81 0.36
N ILE A 25 7.82 -6.07 0.38
CA ILE A 25 8.24 -5.30 1.56
C ILE A 25 7.15 -4.30 1.96
N ILE A 26 6.67 -3.51 0.99
CA ILE A 26 5.68 -2.46 1.23
C ILE A 26 4.31 -3.05 1.53
N ARG A 27 3.90 -4.11 0.79
CA ARG A 27 2.65 -4.84 1.04
C ARG A 27 2.62 -5.41 2.45
N LYS A 28 3.70 -6.06 2.90
CA LYS A 28 3.79 -6.60 4.26
C LYS A 28 3.67 -5.51 5.32
N ALA A 29 4.39 -4.39 5.15
CA ALA A 29 4.32 -3.26 6.08
C ALA A 29 2.91 -2.64 6.16
N ILE A 30 2.25 -2.41 5.01
CA ILE A 30 0.86 -1.91 4.97
C ILE A 30 -0.07 -2.87 5.70
N MET A 31 -0.03 -4.16 5.37
CA MET A 31 -0.91 -5.16 5.96
C MET A 31 -0.64 -5.37 7.44
N SER A 32 0.62 -5.32 7.88
CA SER A 32 1.02 -5.37 9.29
C SER A 32 0.43 -4.18 10.06
N THR A 33 0.63 -2.96 9.54
CA THR A 33 0.13 -1.73 10.14
C THR A 33 -1.40 -1.76 10.25
N LEU A 34 -2.13 -2.13 9.18
CA LEU A 34 -3.59 -2.21 9.20
C LEU A 34 -4.15 -3.39 10.03
N ARG A 35 -3.35 -4.43 10.30
CA ARG A 35 -3.73 -5.48 11.27
C ARG A 35 -3.65 -4.99 12.71
N GLN A 36 -2.64 -4.18 13.02
CA GLN A 36 -2.50 -3.54 14.34
C GLN A 36 -3.53 -2.43 14.54
N HIS A 37 -3.87 -1.72 13.46
CA HIS A 37 -4.80 -0.60 13.45
C HIS A 37 -6.00 -0.93 12.55
N LYS A 38 -7.16 -1.25 13.14
CA LYS A 38 -8.39 -1.62 12.39
C LYS A 38 -8.66 -0.71 11.19
N GLU A 39 -8.51 0.60 11.38
CA GLU A 39 -8.54 1.62 10.34
C GLU A 39 -7.66 2.81 10.73
N MET A 40 -7.12 3.53 9.75
CA MET A 40 -6.29 4.71 10.01
C MET A 40 -6.24 5.69 8.83
N PRO A 41 -5.85 6.97 9.06
CA PRO A 41 -5.62 7.93 7.97
C PRO A 41 -4.50 7.46 7.04
N PHE A 42 -4.70 7.64 5.72
CA PHE A 42 -3.71 7.26 4.72
C PHE A 42 -2.33 7.89 4.97
N MET A 43 -2.28 9.18 5.33
CA MET A 43 -1.01 9.84 5.67
C MET A 43 -0.32 9.21 6.88
N LYS A 44 -1.09 8.78 7.90
CA LYS A 44 -0.51 8.07 9.04
C LYS A 44 -0.01 6.68 8.65
N LEU A 45 -0.72 5.98 7.76
CA LEU A 45 -0.27 4.69 7.22
C LEU A 45 1.06 4.86 6.48
N SER A 46 1.16 5.85 5.59
CA SER A 46 2.40 6.10 4.84
C SER A 46 3.59 6.37 5.76
N HIS A 47 3.42 7.20 6.80
CA HIS A 47 4.49 7.46 7.76
C HIS A 47 4.83 6.25 8.64
N ALA A 48 3.85 5.41 8.99
CA ALA A 48 4.10 4.18 9.73
C ALA A 48 4.94 3.20 8.89
N VAL A 49 4.56 3.01 7.62
CA VAL A 49 5.30 2.15 6.69
C VAL A 49 6.71 2.68 6.45
N GLU A 50 6.87 3.99 6.25
CA GLU A 50 8.18 4.63 6.09
C GLU A 50 9.11 4.38 7.27
N LYS A 51 8.58 4.43 8.50
CA LYS A 51 9.33 4.08 9.71
C LYS A 51 9.69 2.60 9.76
N GLU A 52 8.76 1.71 9.37
CA GLU A 52 8.95 0.26 9.41
C GLU A 52 10.04 -0.22 8.43
N VAL A 53 10.11 0.40 7.24
CA VAL A 53 11.04 0.00 6.17
C VAL A 53 12.33 0.83 6.13
N ARG A 54 12.49 1.77 7.05
CA ARG A 54 13.66 2.68 7.10
C ARG A 54 14.96 1.89 7.14
N GLY A 55 15.88 2.22 6.23
CA GLY A 55 17.20 1.57 6.12
C GLY A 55 17.18 0.18 5.45
N LYS A 56 16.01 -0.37 5.12
CA LYS A 56 15.83 -1.66 4.43
C LYS A 56 15.20 -1.53 3.06
N PHE A 57 14.74 -0.33 2.71
CA PHE A 57 14.07 -0.05 1.46
C PHE A 57 14.78 1.08 0.71
N ASP A 58 14.92 0.88 -0.59
CA ASP A 58 15.50 1.85 -1.50
C ASP A 58 14.42 2.40 -2.47
N GLY A 59 14.33 3.72 -2.57
CA GLY A 59 13.36 4.46 -3.37
C GLY A 59 12.29 5.21 -2.56
N SER A 60 11.38 5.89 -3.26
CA SER A 60 10.34 6.74 -2.65
C SER A 60 9.24 5.91 -1.97
N VAL A 61 9.35 5.72 -0.65
CA VAL A 61 8.38 4.93 0.12
C VAL A 61 6.95 5.43 -0.09
N MET A 62 6.72 6.74 -0.09
CA MET A 62 5.39 7.32 -0.32
C MET A 62 4.79 6.93 -1.68
N TRP A 63 5.60 6.91 -2.74
CA TRP A 63 5.15 6.48 -4.07
C TRP A 63 4.80 5.00 -4.10
N TYR A 64 5.64 4.15 -3.48
CA TYR A 64 5.38 2.72 -3.39
C TYR A 64 4.15 2.43 -2.53
N VAL A 65 4.00 3.07 -1.37
CA VAL A 65 2.81 2.94 -0.53
C VAL A 65 1.56 3.30 -1.31
N THR A 66 1.57 4.41 -2.05
CA THR A 66 0.43 4.82 -2.88
C THR A 66 0.09 3.77 -3.94
N THR A 67 1.10 3.30 -4.67
CA THR A 67 0.95 2.31 -5.75
C THR A 67 0.45 0.97 -5.22
N VAL A 68 1.10 0.42 -4.19
CA VAL A 68 0.74 -0.87 -3.58
C VAL A 68 -0.62 -0.78 -2.92
N LYS A 69 -0.95 0.32 -2.25
CA LYS A 69 -2.27 0.53 -1.65
C LYS A 69 -3.37 0.52 -2.70
N LEU A 70 -3.16 1.16 -3.86
CA LEU A 70 -4.12 1.11 -4.98
C LEU A 70 -4.28 -0.32 -5.53
N ASP A 71 -3.19 -1.07 -5.67
CA ASP A 71 -3.25 -2.47 -6.07
C ASP A 71 -4.04 -3.34 -5.07
N LEU A 72 -3.80 -3.16 -3.77
CA LEU A 72 -4.55 -3.84 -2.70
C LEU A 72 -6.03 -3.41 -2.69
N GLU A 73 -6.33 -2.14 -2.97
CA GLU A 73 -7.70 -1.66 -3.17
C GLU A 73 -8.39 -2.34 -4.36
N ALA A 74 -7.67 -2.50 -5.47
CA ALA A 74 -8.19 -3.16 -6.66
C ALA A 74 -8.42 -4.67 -6.46
N ARG A 75 -7.59 -5.30 -5.62
CA ARG A 75 -7.70 -6.73 -5.26
C ARG A 75 -8.70 -7.00 -4.14
N GLY A 76 -9.12 -5.97 -3.42
CA GLY A 76 -10.08 -6.07 -2.31
C GLY A 76 -9.44 -6.30 -0.92
N ASP A 77 -8.12 -6.41 -0.84
CA ASP A 77 -7.34 -6.60 0.40
C ASP A 77 -7.37 -5.39 1.34
N VAL A 78 -7.51 -4.19 0.78
CA VAL A 78 -7.62 -2.92 1.50
C VAL A 78 -8.82 -2.15 0.96
N LYS A 79 -9.55 -1.42 1.81
CA LYS A 79 -10.71 -0.63 1.41
C LYS A 79 -10.61 0.78 1.97
N ARG A 80 -11.10 1.77 1.21
CA ARG A 80 -11.30 3.13 1.71
C ARG A 80 -12.55 3.20 2.55
N VAL A 81 -12.53 3.99 3.62
CA VAL A 81 -13.75 4.29 4.37
C VAL A 81 -14.48 5.43 3.65
N PRO A 82 -15.72 5.22 3.19
CA PRO A 82 -16.48 6.25 2.50
C PRO A 82 -16.74 7.44 3.44
N ASN A 83 -16.87 8.64 2.86
CA ASN A 83 -17.20 9.88 3.59
C ASN A 83 -16.22 10.26 4.72
N SER A 84 -14.93 9.90 4.59
CA SER A 84 -13.88 10.25 5.57
C SER A 84 -13.00 11.41 5.11
N ARG A 85 -12.75 12.39 6.00
CA ARG A 85 -11.78 13.49 5.83
C ARG A 85 -10.97 13.64 7.13
N PRO A 86 -9.65 13.36 7.13
CA PRO A 86 -8.83 12.87 6.02
C PRO A 86 -9.24 11.46 5.54
N GLN A 87 -8.76 11.06 4.36
CA GLN A 87 -9.03 9.72 3.80
C GLN A 87 -8.55 8.63 4.75
N LEU A 88 -9.48 7.81 5.23
CA LEU A 88 -9.21 6.62 6.04
C LEU A 88 -9.15 5.36 5.17
N VAL A 89 -8.30 4.43 5.57
CA VAL A 89 -8.11 3.11 4.95
C VAL A 89 -8.18 2.02 6.02
N LYS A 90 -8.67 0.85 5.63
CA LYS A 90 -8.83 -0.33 6.49
C LYS A 90 -8.62 -1.63 5.72
N LEU A 91 -8.47 -2.74 6.43
CA LEU A 91 -8.43 -4.06 5.80
C LEU A 91 -9.74 -4.37 5.07
N GLY A 92 -9.59 -5.10 3.97
CA GLY A 92 -10.68 -5.75 3.27
C GLY A 92 -11.32 -6.83 4.16
N LYS A 93 -12.65 -6.94 4.02
CA LYS A 93 -13.39 -8.17 4.34
C LYS A 93 -13.30 -9.10 3.15
#